data_AF-A0A955WZX7-F1
#
_entry.id   AF-A0A955WZX7-F1
#
_cell.length_a   1.000
_cell.length_b   1.000
_cell.length_c   1.000
_cell.angle_alpha   90.00
_cell.angle_beta   90.00
_cell.angle_gamma   90.00
#
_symmetry.space_group_name_H-M   'P 1'
#
loop_
_entity.id
_entity.type
_entity.pdbx_description
1 polymer ?
#
loop_
_entity_poly.entity_id
_entity_poly.type
_entity_poly.pdbx_seq_one_letter_code
_entity_poly.pdbx_strand_id
1 'polypeptide(L)'
;MVQRCPRCGDTPFALVQASGAGSSHSAYMIDEAGARRRAALDAYAALLEEAITARGLVPCPSCGARDPRMPARLRRTLALKAASAVVIFAGIGAPGVYVGYPWFGGVFLGIGLLFAVALGVEHLLRQRRLRARLTFVPPPPELRTTEPVMEDPEDGLAVYLGWDVPTPASAAAPPPPSEPTAPPRPAGRQKRPPTLPTARQKALPFLMLAGAVTGAVLLGWGADVWLEGHQTIHVINPCVSSADVRIGDATLALAPGAMVTVTRPEGRHHVQVSLQNGHSYETDITLENSVGQRLGRSTAFIFNVLGAEPLLWEEIVYVDERVHRKNPRPRARILMGVDFHAIRDVEYLFTEPPDEVELHGGAQQAIRTMLSRIQEDPIDVIDVATEQGLLNPNQALPYLEGHILGGDRRPELATRYLAVCGDARQDARCQAFLQKAGLTQEP
;
A
#
# COMPACT_ATOMS: atom_id res chain seq x y z
N MET A 1 -33.64 -4.91 16.92
CA MET A 1 -34.67 -5.97 17.13
C MET A 1 -34.29 -6.80 18.35
N VAL A 2 -35.19 -7.00 19.31
CA VAL A 2 -34.91 -7.81 20.52
C VAL A 2 -35.38 -9.25 20.31
N GLN A 3 -34.46 -10.21 20.25
CA GLN A 3 -34.81 -11.63 20.12
C GLN A 3 -35.09 -12.27 21.48
N ARG A 4 -36.36 -12.64 21.71
CA ARG A 4 -36.79 -13.44 22.87
C ARG A 4 -36.26 -14.87 22.78
N CYS A 5 -35.92 -15.47 23.93
CA CYS A 5 -35.58 -16.89 24.00
C CYS A 5 -36.77 -17.73 23.51
N PRO A 6 -36.60 -18.64 22.53
CA PRO A 6 -37.72 -19.43 21.99
C PRO A 6 -38.29 -20.45 22.97
N ARG A 7 -37.70 -20.62 24.16
CA ARG A 7 -38.16 -21.56 25.21
C ARG A 7 -38.84 -20.89 26.40
N CYS A 8 -38.23 -19.83 26.97
CA CYS A 8 -38.77 -19.13 28.15
C CYS A 8 -39.32 -17.72 27.86
N GLY A 9 -39.08 -17.16 26.67
CA GLY A 9 -39.52 -15.81 26.31
C GLY A 9 -38.58 -14.67 26.73
N ASP A 10 -37.58 -14.94 27.59
CA ASP A 10 -36.68 -13.90 28.12
C ASP A 10 -35.94 -13.12 27.04
N THR A 11 -35.72 -11.83 27.31
CA THR A 11 -34.95 -10.90 26.48
C THR A 11 -33.56 -10.67 27.06
N PRO A 12 -32.51 -11.41 26.63
CA PRO A 12 -31.15 -10.97 26.86
C PRO A 12 -30.93 -9.57 26.29
N PHE A 13 -29.96 -8.84 26.81
CA PHE A 13 -29.40 -7.64 26.20
C PHE A 13 -27.88 -7.79 26.05
N ALA A 14 -27.29 -6.98 25.17
CA ALA A 14 -25.84 -6.90 25.04
C ALA A 14 -25.46 -5.46 25.39
N LEU A 15 -24.62 -5.29 26.41
CA LEU A 15 -24.13 -3.99 26.88
C LEU A 15 -22.70 -3.83 26.36
N VAL A 16 -22.31 -2.64 25.93
CA VAL A 16 -21.00 -2.42 25.30
C VAL A 16 -20.18 -1.43 26.15
N GLN A 17 -18.96 -1.79 26.58
CA GLN A 17 -18.16 -1.09 27.62
C GLN A 17 -16.77 -0.52 27.21
N ALA A 18 -16.01 -0.99 26.19
CA ALA A 18 -14.69 -0.39 25.84
C ALA A 18 -14.13 -0.62 24.40
N SER A 19 -13.87 0.43 23.60
CA SER A 19 -13.40 0.35 22.19
C SER A 19 -11.92 0.00 22.09
N GLY A 20 -11.54 -0.60 20.96
CA GLY A 20 -10.29 -0.24 20.30
C GLY A 20 -10.61 0.70 19.13
N ALA A 21 -9.95 1.86 19.06
CA ALA A 21 -10.06 2.72 17.89
C ALA A 21 -9.30 2.09 16.71
N GLY A 22 -9.96 1.96 15.55
CA GLY A 22 -9.32 1.57 14.31
C GLY A 22 -8.97 2.81 13.49
N SER A 23 -7.71 2.99 13.13
CA SER A 23 -7.31 3.99 12.14
C SER A 23 -7.47 3.44 10.72
N SER A 24 -7.99 4.27 9.82
CA SER A 24 -7.90 4.05 8.38
C SER A 24 -7.34 5.32 7.73
N HIS A 25 -6.29 5.17 6.92
CA HIS A 25 -5.76 6.28 6.14
C HIS A 25 -6.37 6.26 4.74
N SER A 26 -6.95 7.38 4.34
CA SER A 26 -7.33 7.62 2.95
C SER A 26 -6.08 7.97 2.15
N ALA A 27 -5.74 7.16 1.16
CA ALA A 27 -4.62 7.43 0.25
C ALA A 27 -4.76 8.73 -0.57
N TYR A 28 -5.91 9.40 -0.50
CA TYR A 28 -6.27 10.57 -1.32
C TYR A 28 -6.51 11.86 -0.51
N MET A 29 -6.24 11.88 0.81
CA MET A 29 -6.30 13.07 1.69
C MET A 29 -7.63 13.89 1.77
N ILE A 30 -8.71 13.52 1.07
CA ILE A 30 -9.87 14.43 0.90
C ILE A 30 -10.66 14.70 2.20
N ASP A 31 -10.73 13.77 3.15
CA ASP A 31 -11.44 13.95 4.42
C ASP A 31 -11.02 12.90 5.46
N GLU A 32 -10.04 13.22 6.32
CA GLU A 32 -9.59 12.30 7.37
C GLU A 32 -10.63 12.17 8.50
N ALA A 33 -11.34 13.24 8.85
CA ALA A 33 -12.35 13.23 9.90
C ALA A 33 -13.55 12.32 9.53
N GLY A 34 -14.09 12.46 8.32
CA GLY A 34 -15.13 11.58 7.81
C GLY A 34 -14.64 10.20 7.43
N ALA A 35 -13.34 9.99 7.18
CA ALA A 35 -12.76 8.63 7.10
C ALA A 35 -12.77 7.94 8.48
N ARG A 36 -12.30 8.62 9.53
CA ARG A 36 -12.38 8.16 10.93
C ARG A 36 -13.83 7.87 11.35
N ARG A 37 -14.77 8.79 11.06
CA ARG A 37 -16.20 8.62 11.37
C ARG A 37 -16.81 7.42 10.65
N ARG A 38 -16.48 7.17 9.38
CA ARG A 38 -16.93 5.97 8.64
C ARG A 38 -16.34 4.69 9.24
N ALA A 39 -15.04 4.68 9.55
CA ALA A 39 -14.39 3.55 10.20
C ALA A 39 -15.02 3.22 11.58
N ALA A 40 -15.36 4.23 12.37
CA ALA A 40 -16.07 4.07 13.65
C ALA A 40 -17.48 3.47 13.47
N LEU A 41 -18.25 3.96 12.49
CA LEU A 41 -19.59 3.43 12.18
C LEU A 41 -19.54 1.98 11.65
N ASP A 42 -18.58 1.66 10.79
CA ASP A 42 -18.37 0.29 10.27
C ASP A 42 -17.92 -0.66 11.38
N ALA A 43 -17.02 -0.22 12.28
CA ALA A 43 -16.61 -0.98 13.45
C ALA A 43 -17.79 -1.23 14.41
N TYR A 44 -18.62 -0.21 14.68
CA TYR A 44 -19.85 -0.35 15.46
C TYR A 44 -20.81 -1.37 14.83
N ALA A 45 -21.05 -1.28 13.52
CA ALA A 45 -21.94 -2.18 12.81
C ALA A 45 -21.45 -3.64 12.84
N ALA A 46 -20.15 -3.87 12.62
CA ALA A 46 -19.53 -5.18 12.68
C ALA A 46 -19.59 -5.78 14.11
N LEU A 47 -19.39 -4.94 15.12
CA LEU A 47 -19.46 -5.31 16.53
C LEU A 47 -20.89 -5.64 16.97
N LEU A 48 -21.90 -4.91 16.45
CA LEU A 48 -23.31 -5.23 16.65
C LEU A 48 -23.71 -6.57 15.98
N GLU A 49 -23.23 -6.83 14.76
CA GLU A 49 -23.43 -8.13 14.07
C GLU A 49 -22.79 -9.28 14.88
N GLU A 50 -21.59 -9.08 15.41
CA GLU A 50 -20.93 -10.06 16.28
C GLU A 50 -21.68 -10.26 17.61
N ALA A 51 -22.18 -9.20 18.24
CA ALA A 51 -23.00 -9.30 19.46
C ALA A 51 -24.27 -10.14 19.25
N ILE A 52 -25.00 -9.87 18.17
CA ILE A 52 -26.19 -10.62 17.77
C ILE A 52 -25.84 -12.09 17.49
N THR A 53 -24.68 -12.33 16.86
CA THR A 53 -24.18 -13.68 16.56
C THR A 53 -23.72 -14.43 17.81
N ALA A 54 -23.02 -13.77 18.74
CA ALA A 54 -22.56 -14.36 19.99
C ALA A 54 -23.74 -14.75 20.89
N ARG A 55 -24.73 -13.85 21.05
CA ARG A 55 -25.98 -14.08 21.79
C ARG A 55 -26.66 -15.41 21.43
N GLY A 56 -26.71 -15.75 20.15
CA GLY A 56 -27.34 -16.99 19.67
C GLY A 56 -26.51 -18.27 19.87
N LEU A 57 -25.24 -18.16 20.28
CA LEU A 57 -24.36 -19.29 20.63
C LEU A 57 -24.35 -19.61 22.14
N VAL A 58 -24.64 -18.63 22.98
CA VAL A 58 -24.68 -18.75 24.45
C VAL A 58 -25.99 -19.45 24.88
N PRO A 59 -25.97 -20.40 25.84
CA PRO A 59 -27.20 -20.90 26.44
C PRO A 59 -27.91 -19.81 27.25
N CYS A 60 -29.23 -19.75 27.19
CA CYS A 60 -30.01 -18.91 28.09
C CYS A 60 -29.73 -19.30 29.56
N PRO A 61 -29.40 -18.37 30.48
CA PRO A 61 -29.10 -18.67 31.87
C PRO A 61 -30.37 -19.12 32.62
N SER A 62 -31.54 -18.55 32.29
CA SER A 62 -32.81 -18.86 32.95
C SER A 62 -33.29 -20.29 32.69
N CYS A 63 -33.04 -20.86 31.50
CA CYS A 63 -33.58 -22.16 31.10
C CYS A 63 -32.57 -23.15 30.48
N GLY A 64 -31.28 -22.79 30.42
CA GLY A 64 -30.18 -23.57 29.84
C GLY A 64 -30.23 -23.78 28.32
N ALA A 65 -31.30 -23.38 27.63
CA ALA A 65 -31.53 -23.70 26.24
C ALA A 65 -30.67 -22.84 25.29
N ARG A 66 -30.15 -23.48 24.22
CA ARG A 66 -29.54 -22.81 23.06
C ARG A 66 -30.54 -22.78 21.91
N ASP A 67 -30.47 -21.76 21.05
CA ASP A 67 -31.27 -21.75 19.82
C ASP A 67 -30.78 -22.84 18.84
N PRO A 68 -31.62 -23.86 18.52
CA PRO A 68 -31.23 -24.94 17.61
C PRO A 68 -31.07 -24.45 16.15
N ARG A 69 -31.65 -23.31 15.78
CA ARG A 69 -31.60 -22.77 14.41
C ARG A 69 -30.28 -22.04 14.12
N MET A 70 -29.61 -21.53 15.15
CA MET A 70 -28.44 -20.67 14.99
C MET A 70 -27.22 -21.35 14.32
N PRO A 71 -26.82 -22.58 14.70
CA PRO A 71 -25.73 -23.29 14.02
C PRO A 71 -26.01 -23.53 12.53
N ALA A 72 -27.27 -23.73 12.14
CA ALA A 72 -27.67 -23.87 10.74
C ALA A 72 -27.63 -22.53 10.01
N ARG A 73 -28.09 -21.44 10.63
CA ARG A 73 -28.00 -20.08 10.08
C ARG A 73 -26.55 -19.67 9.82
N LEU A 74 -25.66 -19.87 10.79
CA LEU A 74 -24.21 -19.61 10.69
C LEU A 74 -23.56 -20.36 9.53
N ARG A 75 -23.84 -21.67 9.40
CA ARG A 75 -23.34 -22.48 8.28
C ARG A 75 -23.84 -21.97 6.93
N ARG A 76 -25.09 -21.52 6.86
CA ARG A 76 -25.69 -20.97 5.63
C ARG A 76 -25.06 -19.64 5.23
N THR A 77 -24.83 -18.71 6.16
CA THR A 77 -24.11 -17.44 5.87
C THR A 77 -22.66 -17.69 5.48
N LEU A 78 -21.97 -18.64 6.12
CA LEU A 78 -20.62 -19.03 5.71
C LEU A 78 -20.62 -19.59 4.28
N ALA A 79 -21.50 -20.56 3.98
CA ALA A 79 -21.59 -21.17 2.66
C ALA A 79 -21.91 -20.14 1.57
N LEU A 80 -22.77 -19.15 1.87
CA LEU A 80 -23.04 -18.03 0.97
C LEU A 80 -21.80 -17.15 0.72
N LYS A 81 -21.09 -16.72 1.78
CA LYS A 81 -19.87 -15.89 1.65
C LYS A 81 -18.74 -16.64 0.90
N ALA A 82 -18.59 -17.94 1.17
CA ALA A 82 -17.63 -18.80 0.48
C ALA A 82 -18.00 -19.00 -1.01
N ALA A 83 -19.28 -19.26 -1.31
CA ALA A 83 -19.75 -19.41 -2.68
C ALA A 83 -19.63 -18.10 -3.48
N SER A 84 -19.97 -16.95 -2.88
CA SER A 84 -19.83 -15.65 -3.55
C SER A 84 -18.37 -15.33 -3.87
N ALA A 85 -17.42 -15.66 -2.99
CA ALA A 85 -16.00 -15.49 -3.28
C ALA A 85 -15.58 -16.30 -4.52
N VAL A 86 -15.92 -17.60 -4.57
CA VAL A 86 -15.62 -18.47 -5.73
C VAL A 86 -16.25 -17.93 -7.02
N VAL A 87 -17.51 -17.47 -6.98
CA VAL A 87 -18.20 -16.90 -8.15
C VAL A 87 -17.55 -15.59 -8.62
N ILE A 88 -17.19 -14.68 -7.71
CA ILE A 88 -16.52 -13.42 -8.05
C ILE A 88 -15.17 -13.69 -8.74
N PHE A 89 -14.31 -14.51 -8.13
CA PHE A 89 -13.00 -14.80 -8.71
C PHE A 89 -13.11 -15.61 -10.02
N ALA A 90 -14.05 -16.55 -10.14
CA ALA A 90 -14.33 -17.22 -11.41
C ALA A 90 -14.79 -16.24 -12.51
N GLY A 91 -15.60 -15.23 -12.16
CA GLY A 91 -16.00 -14.16 -13.06
C GLY A 91 -14.83 -13.30 -13.54
N ILE A 92 -13.88 -12.97 -12.65
CA ILE A 92 -12.65 -12.24 -13.00
C ILE A 92 -11.73 -13.09 -13.90
N GLY A 93 -11.67 -14.40 -13.68
CA GLY A 93 -10.86 -15.32 -14.48
C GLY A 93 -11.40 -15.62 -15.89
N ALA A 94 -12.72 -15.50 -16.09
CA ALA A 94 -13.39 -15.90 -17.34
C ALA A 94 -12.93 -15.12 -18.60
N PRO A 95 -12.73 -13.78 -18.57
CA PRO A 95 -12.16 -13.05 -19.70
C PRO A 95 -10.78 -13.57 -20.14
N GLY A 96 -9.90 -13.95 -19.21
CA GLY A 96 -8.59 -14.49 -19.55
C GLY A 96 -8.67 -15.79 -20.35
N VAL A 97 -9.63 -16.66 -20.02
CA VAL A 97 -9.91 -17.89 -20.81
C VAL A 97 -10.40 -17.53 -22.22
N TYR A 98 -11.28 -16.52 -22.34
CA TYR A 98 -11.81 -16.07 -23.63
C TYR A 98 -10.74 -15.47 -24.55
N VAL A 99 -9.74 -14.77 -24.00
CA VAL A 99 -8.62 -14.17 -24.73
C VAL A 99 -7.48 -15.19 -25.01
N GLY A 100 -7.69 -16.47 -24.70
CA GLY A 100 -6.73 -17.54 -25.03
C GLY A 100 -5.67 -17.83 -23.97
N TYR A 101 -5.84 -17.31 -22.74
CA TYR A 101 -5.00 -17.60 -21.57
C TYR A 101 -5.74 -18.53 -20.59
N PRO A 102 -5.90 -19.85 -20.89
CA PRO A 102 -6.67 -20.76 -20.05
C PRO A 102 -6.11 -20.93 -18.63
N TRP A 103 -4.80 -20.72 -18.45
CA TRP A 103 -4.15 -20.73 -17.14
C TRP A 103 -4.67 -19.62 -16.22
N PHE A 104 -5.04 -18.45 -16.77
CA PHE A 104 -5.54 -17.31 -16.01
C PHE A 104 -6.83 -17.65 -15.27
N GLY A 105 -7.79 -18.28 -15.97
CA GLY A 105 -9.03 -18.78 -15.35
C GLY A 105 -8.77 -19.80 -14.24
N GLY A 106 -7.79 -20.69 -14.43
CA GLY A 106 -7.37 -21.66 -13.42
C GLY A 106 -6.78 -21.02 -12.16
N VAL A 107 -5.91 -20.01 -12.32
CA VAL A 107 -5.32 -19.25 -11.21
C VAL A 107 -6.40 -18.54 -10.39
N PHE A 108 -7.29 -17.80 -11.05
CA PHE A 108 -8.35 -17.05 -10.36
C PHE A 108 -9.35 -17.98 -9.65
N LEU A 109 -9.74 -19.10 -10.27
CA LEU A 109 -10.57 -20.12 -9.59
C LEU A 109 -9.86 -20.70 -8.35
N GLY A 110 -8.54 -20.95 -8.44
CA GLY A 110 -7.71 -21.39 -7.31
C GLY A 110 -7.68 -20.37 -6.17
N ILE A 111 -7.51 -19.08 -6.47
CA ILE A 111 -7.57 -17.99 -5.48
C ILE A 111 -8.95 -17.96 -4.80
N GLY A 112 -10.04 -18.05 -5.57
CA GLY A 112 -11.40 -18.08 -5.02
C GLY A 112 -11.66 -19.25 -4.07
N LEU A 113 -11.15 -20.45 -4.40
CA LEU A 113 -11.22 -21.62 -3.53
C LEU A 113 -10.38 -21.46 -2.25
N LEU A 114 -9.16 -20.92 -2.35
CA LEU A 114 -8.33 -20.60 -1.19
C LEU A 114 -9.02 -19.59 -0.26
N PHE A 115 -9.60 -18.53 -0.81
CA PHE A 115 -10.32 -17.51 -0.05
C PHE A 115 -11.57 -18.08 0.65
N ALA A 116 -12.33 -18.93 -0.04
CA ALA A 116 -13.47 -19.64 0.53
C ALA A 116 -13.09 -20.52 1.73
N VAL A 117 -11.92 -21.17 1.71
CA VAL A 117 -11.45 -21.95 2.85
C VAL A 117 -10.85 -21.06 3.95
N ALA A 118 -10.15 -19.99 3.61
CA ALA A 118 -9.65 -19.02 4.59
C ALA A 118 -10.80 -18.47 5.46
N LEU A 119 -11.90 -18.06 4.82
CA LEU A 119 -13.15 -17.66 5.50
C LEU A 119 -13.71 -18.79 6.40
N GLY A 120 -13.66 -20.04 5.93
CA GLY A 120 -14.05 -21.22 6.72
C GLY A 120 -13.19 -21.45 7.97
N VAL A 121 -11.87 -21.30 7.84
CA VAL A 121 -10.91 -21.45 8.95
C VAL A 121 -11.03 -20.31 9.94
N GLU A 122 -11.08 -19.06 9.46
CA GLU A 122 -11.28 -17.87 10.30
C GLU A 122 -12.56 -18.00 11.12
N HIS A 123 -13.66 -18.41 10.49
CA HIS A 123 -14.93 -18.63 11.18
C HIS A 123 -14.86 -19.74 12.24
N LEU A 124 -14.16 -20.85 11.98
CA LEU A 124 -13.93 -21.90 12.97
C LEU A 124 -13.08 -21.40 14.16
N LEU A 125 -12.07 -20.58 13.89
CA LEU A 125 -11.26 -19.94 14.93
C LEU A 125 -12.06 -18.92 15.73
N ARG A 126 -12.89 -18.09 15.08
CA ARG A 126 -13.81 -17.14 15.71
C ARG A 126 -14.83 -17.84 16.61
N GLN A 127 -15.44 -18.94 16.13
CA GLN A 127 -16.30 -19.79 16.97
C GLN A 127 -15.57 -20.38 18.19
N ARG A 128 -14.30 -20.77 18.06
CA ARG A 128 -13.48 -21.24 19.20
C ARG A 128 -13.17 -20.10 20.18
N ARG A 129 -12.75 -18.93 19.69
CA ARG A 129 -12.46 -17.74 20.51
C ARG A 129 -13.69 -17.27 21.28
N LEU A 130 -14.84 -17.17 20.62
CA LEU A 130 -16.11 -16.83 21.26
C LEU A 130 -16.47 -17.84 22.36
N ARG A 131 -16.42 -19.14 22.08
CA ARG A 131 -16.66 -20.17 23.13
C ARG A 131 -15.69 -20.13 24.31
N ALA A 132 -14.47 -19.65 24.11
CA ALA A 132 -13.45 -19.55 25.15
C ALA A 132 -13.53 -18.24 25.96
N ARG A 133 -13.99 -17.13 25.35
CA ARG A 133 -14.09 -15.81 25.99
C ARG A 133 -15.46 -15.48 26.58
N LEU A 134 -16.51 -16.20 26.20
CA LEU A 134 -17.86 -15.99 26.73
C LEU A 134 -18.02 -16.62 28.13
N THR A 135 -17.38 -16.00 29.12
CA THR A 135 -17.69 -16.20 30.54
C THR A 135 -18.98 -15.47 30.90
N PHE A 136 -19.83 -16.11 31.70
CA PHE A 136 -21.01 -15.45 32.25
C PHE A 136 -20.58 -14.55 33.41
N VAL A 137 -20.76 -13.24 33.24
CA VAL A 137 -20.60 -12.25 34.32
C VAL A 137 -22.00 -11.77 34.69
N PRO A 138 -22.47 -11.95 35.93
CA PRO A 138 -23.75 -11.38 36.35
C PRO A 138 -23.66 -9.84 36.26
N PRO A 139 -24.73 -9.14 35.82
CA PRO A 139 -24.69 -7.69 35.68
C PRO A 139 -24.39 -7.01 37.03
N PRO A 140 -23.57 -5.95 37.06
CA PRO A 140 -23.37 -5.15 38.27
C PRO A 140 -24.73 -4.63 38.79
N PRO A 141 -24.94 -4.54 40.11
CA PRO A 141 -26.23 -4.14 40.68
C PRO A 141 -26.66 -2.72 40.28
N GLU A 142 -25.70 -1.87 39.90
CA GLU A 142 -25.87 -0.47 39.49
C GLU A 142 -26.49 -0.33 38.07
N LEU A 143 -26.31 -1.33 37.20
CA LEU A 143 -26.75 -1.29 35.79
C LEU A 143 -28.21 -1.75 35.58
N ARG A 144 -29.10 -1.44 36.53
CA ARG A 144 -30.53 -1.81 36.50
C ARG A 144 -31.45 -0.75 35.91
N THR A 145 -30.93 0.40 35.51
CA THR A 145 -31.70 1.47 34.86
C THR A 145 -31.93 1.15 33.38
N THR A 146 -33.15 1.31 32.91
CA THR A 146 -33.60 0.86 31.58
C THR A 146 -33.38 1.88 30.45
N GLU A 147 -32.66 2.97 30.71
CA GLU A 147 -32.44 4.04 29.72
C GLU A 147 -31.17 3.78 28.90
N PRO A 148 -31.26 3.74 27.56
CA PRO A 148 -30.09 3.54 26.70
C PRO A 148 -29.29 4.84 26.60
N VAL A 149 -28.24 4.95 27.43
CA VAL A 149 -27.23 6.01 27.30
C VAL A 149 -26.45 5.78 26.00
N MET A 150 -26.70 6.61 24.98
CA MET A 150 -25.77 6.85 23.89
C MET A 150 -25.17 8.24 24.07
N GLU A 151 -24.05 8.29 24.79
CA GLU A 151 -23.08 9.37 24.61
C GLU A 151 -22.17 9.05 23.40
N ASP A 152 -21.44 10.04 22.92
CA ASP A 152 -20.89 10.12 21.55
C ASP A 152 -20.09 8.86 21.11
N PRO A 153 -20.33 8.28 19.91
CA PRO A 153 -19.62 7.09 19.41
C PRO A 153 -18.12 7.25 19.11
N GLU A 154 -17.48 8.36 19.50
CA GLU A 154 -16.03 8.52 19.43
C GLU A 154 -15.29 7.81 20.61
N ASP A 155 -15.99 7.56 21.73
CA ASP A 155 -15.55 6.77 22.90
C ASP A 155 -16.18 5.34 22.92
N GLY A 156 -15.79 4.40 23.81
CA GLY A 156 -15.88 2.95 23.53
C GLY A 156 -16.90 2.01 24.25
N LEU A 157 -17.27 0.79 23.78
CA LEU A 157 -16.94 0.05 22.52
C LEU A 157 -16.55 -1.47 22.56
N ALA A 158 -16.80 -2.26 23.63
CA ALA A 158 -16.60 -3.75 23.66
C ALA A 158 -17.73 -4.51 24.37
N VAL A 159 -18.17 -5.64 23.82
CA VAL A 159 -19.47 -6.26 24.16
C VAL A 159 -19.43 -7.23 25.35
N TYR A 160 -20.38 -7.05 26.27
CA TYR A 160 -20.82 -7.95 27.34
C TYR A 160 -22.28 -8.39 27.10
N LEU A 161 -22.69 -9.53 27.67
CA LEU A 161 -24.05 -10.08 27.52
C LEU A 161 -24.78 -10.10 28.86
N GLY A 162 -25.74 -9.19 29.04
CA GLY A 162 -26.59 -9.04 30.21
C GLY A 162 -27.99 -9.62 30.04
N TRP A 163 -28.74 -9.68 31.13
CA TRP A 163 -30.07 -10.26 31.18
C TRP A 163 -30.94 -9.46 32.15
N ASP A 164 -32.15 -9.08 31.72
CA ASP A 164 -33.17 -8.64 32.64
C ASP A 164 -33.58 -9.84 33.50
N VAL A 165 -33.12 -9.87 34.74
CA VAL A 165 -33.68 -10.77 35.75
C VAL A 165 -35.03 -10.16 36.14
N PRO A 166 -36.18 -10.78 35.80
CA PRO A 166 -37.46 -10.25 36.22
C PRO A 166 -37.45 -10.16 37.74
N THR A 167 -37.64 -8.94 38.25
CA THR A 167 -37.78 -8.73 39.69
C THR A 167 -38.97 -9.58 40.14
N PRO A 168 -38.81 -10.52 41.09
CA PRO A 168 -39.89 -11.41 41.47
C PRO A 168 -41.02 -10.58 42.09
N ALA A 169 -42.04 -10.31 41.29
CA ALA A 169 -43.20 -9.53 41.68
C ALA A 169 -44.03 -10.33 42.68
N SER A 170 -43.69 -10.19 43.97
CA SER A 170 -44.47 -10.69 45.11
C SER A 170 -44.99 -12.13 44.95
N ALA A 171 -44.17 -13.04 44.42
CA ALA A 171 -44.50 -14.46 44.41
C ALA A 171 -44.51 -14.95 45.86
N ALA A 172 -45.68 -15.41 46.32
CA ALA A 172 -45.85 -15.92 47.68
C ALA A 172 -44.82 -17.02 48.00
N ALA A 173 -44.40 -17.08 49.27
CA ALA A 173 -43.36 -17.99 49.71
C ALA A 173 -43.63 -19.44 49.24
N PRO A 174 -42.65 -20.13 48.64
CA PRO A 174 -42.83 -21.51 48.24
C PRO A 174 -43.10 -22.38 49.49
N PRO A 175 -44.01 -23.38 49.39
CA PRO A 175 -44.25 -24.29 50.50
C PRO A 175 -42.98 -25.08 50.86
N PRO A 176 -42.85 -25.55 52.11
CA PRO A 176 -41.66 -26.27 52.57
C PRO A 176 -41.40 -27.54 51.73
N PRO A 177 -40.13 -27.92 51.53
CA PRO A 177 -39.77 -29.02 50.65
C PRO A 177 -40.30 -30.36 51.18
N SER A 178 -41.12 -31.02 50.37
CA SER A 178 -41.49 -32.43 50.55
C SER A 178 -40.29 -33.36 50.38
N GLU A 179 -40.33 -34.51 51.05
CA GLU A 179 -39.21 -35.46 51.23
C GLU A 179 -38.40 -35.84 49.97
N PRO A 180 -37.09 -36.12 50.13
CA PRO A 180 -36.21 -36.44 49.01
C PRO A 180 -36.52 -37.82 48.42
N THR A 181 -37.22 -37.84 47.29
CA THR A 181 -37.41 -39.08 46.50
C THR A 181 -36.06 -39.56 45.97
N ALA A 182 -35.75 -40.85 46.15
CA ALA A 182 -34.44 -41.42 45.81
C ALA A 182 -34.07 -41.24 44.33
N PRO A 183 -32.77 -41.01 44.01
CA PRO A 183 -32.34 -40.78 42.63
C PRO A 183 -32.49 -42.05 41.77
N PRO A 184 -32.97 -41.93 40.51
CA PRO A 184 -33.06 -43.07 39.61
C PRO A 184 -31.67 -43.63 39.27
N ARG A 185 -31.54 -44.95 39.25
CA ARG A 185 -30.30 -45.66 38.88
C ARG A 185 -29.79 -45.19 37.51
N PRO A 186 -28.49 -44.90 37.35
CA PRO A 186 -27.93 -44.50 36.07
C PRO A 186 -28.03 -45.64 35.06
N ALA A 187 -28.74 -45.41 33.96
CA ALA A 187 -28.81 -46.33 32.83
C ALA A 187 -27.42 -46.54 32.20
N GLY A 188 -27.22 -47.74 31.64
CA GLY A 188 -25.89 -48.27 31.27
C GLY A 188 -25.04 -47.32 30.40
N ARG A 189 -23.82 -47.07 30.87
CA ARG A 189 -22.79 -46.28 30.17
C ARG A 189 -22.29 -47.01 28.92
N GLN A 190 -22.98 -46.84 27.79
CA GLN A 190 -22.56 -47.38 26.50
C GLN A 190 -21.13 -46.91 26.17
N LYS A 191 -20.20 -47.85 26.08
CA LYS A 191 -18.83 -47.59 25.62
C LYS A 191 -18.87 -47.22 24.14
N ARG A 192 -18.74 -45.93 23.81
CA ARG A 192 -18.49 -45.49 22.43
C ARG A 192 -17.16 -46.10 21.96
N PRO A 193 -17.10 -46.72 20.76
CA PRO A 193 -15.86 -47.23 20.23
C PRO A 193 -14.88 -46.06 19.96
N PRO A 194 -13.56 -46.28 20.10
CA PRO A 194 -12.57 -45.25 19.80
C PRO A 194 -12.58 -44.93 18.31
N THR A 195 -13.06 -43.74 17.96
CA THR A 195 -12.96 -43.22 16.59
C THR A 195 -11.51 -42.92 16.26
N LEU A 196 -10.85 -43.85 15.58
CA LEU A 196 -9.53 -43.64 14.98
C LEU A 196 -9.57 -42.37 14.10
N PRO A 197 -8.73 -41.35 14.35
CA PRO A 197 -8.67 -40.17 13.50
C PRO A 197 -8.12 -40.60 12.13
N THR A 198 -8.97 -40.64 11.12
CA THR A 198 -8.60 -41.06 9.77
C THR A 198 -7.53 -40.11 9.21
N ALA A 199 -6.45 -40.67 8.66
CA ALA A 199 -5.26 -39.91 8.23
C ALA A 199 -5.58 -38.73 7.27
N ARG A 200 -6.69 -38.83 6.51
CA ARG A 200 -7.24 -37.75 5.68
C ARG A 200 -7.44 -36.41 6.42
N GLN A 201 -7.75 -36.40 7.72
CA GLN A 201 -7.96 -35.15 8.46
C GLN A 201 -6.68 -34.34 8.71
N LYS A 202 -5.48 -34.95 8.65
CA LYS A 202 -4.20 -34.24 8.79
C LYS A 202 -3.61 -33.76 7.46
N ALA A 203 -3.95 -34.41 6.34
CA ALA A 203 -3.42 -34.06 5.03
C ALA A 203 -4.01 -32.76 4.45
N LEU A 204 -5.29 -32.47 4.73
CA LEU A 204 -6.00 -31.32 4.17
C LEU A 204 -5.34 -29.95 4.45
N PRO A 205 -4.99 -29.57 5.70
CA PRO A 205 -4.34 -28.28 5.97
C PRO A 205 -2.95 -28.16 5.33
N PHE A 206 -2.23 -29.27 5.16
CA PHE A 206 -0.90 -29.27 4.55
C PHE A 206 -0.98 -28.99 3.04
N LEU A 207 -1.95 -29.59 2.34
CA LEU A 207 -2.21 -29.32 0.93
C LEU A 207 -2.67 -27.88 0.68
N MET A 208 -3.41 -27.27 1.61
CA MET A 208 -3.83 -25.87 1.49
C MET A 208 -2.68 -24.89 1.72
N LEU A 209 -1.80 -25.17 2.68
CA LEU A 209 -0.59 -24.37 2.88
C LEU A 209 0.32 -24.45 1.65
N ALA A 210 0.53 -25.66 1.10
CA ALA A 210 1.29 -25.86 -0.13
C ALA A 210 0.66 -25.09 -1.31
N GLY A 211 -0.64 -25.22 -1.54
CA GLY A 211 -1.34 -24.51 -2.62
C GLY A 211 -1.30 -22.99 -2.49
N ALA A 212 -1.42 -22.45 -1.27
CA ALA A 212 -1.29 -21.01 -1.02
C ALA A 212 0.14 -20.51 -1.26
N VAL A 213 1.15 -21.25 -0.81
CA VAL A 213 2.57 -20.92 -1.05
C VAL A 213 2.89 -20.98 -2.55
N THR A 214 2.46 -22.03 -3.25
CA THR A 214 2.66 -22.13 -4.72
C THR A 214 1.93 -21.01 -5.47
N GLY A 215 0.70 -20.65 -5.07
CA GLY A 215 -0.03 -19.53 -5.66
C GLY A 215 0.66 -18.18 -5.44
N ALA A 216 1.15 -17.92 -4.23
CA ALA A 216 1.90 -16.71 -3.91
C ALA A 216 3.25 -16.65 -4.66
N VAL A 217 3.96 -17.78 -4.76
CA VAL A 217 5.20 -17.89 -5.54
C VAL A 217 4.95 -17.66 -7.02
N LEU A 218 3.89 -18.22 -7.61
CA LEU A 218 3.57 -18.02 -9.04
C LEU A 218 3.10 -16.59 -9.35
N LEU A 219 2.32 -15.96 -8.46
CA LEU A 219 1.93 -14.55 -8.62
C LEU A 219 3.12 -13.61 -8.44
N GLY A 220 3.97 -13.87 -7.44
CA GLY A 220 5.22 -13.16 -7.24
C GLY A 220 6.09 -13.28 -8.49
N TRP A 221 6.35 -14.49 -8.96
CA TRP A 221 7.19 -14.75 -10.14
C TRP A 221 6.62 -14.18 -11.44
N GLY A 222 5.28 -14.16 -11.61
CA GLY A 222 4.64 -13.54 -12.77
C GLY A 222 4.74 -12.00 -12.78
N ALA A 223 4.64 -11.37 -11.62
CA ALA A 223 4.88 -9.92 -11.48
C ALA A 223 6.36 -9.58 -11.61
N ASP A 224 7.23 -10.40 -11.01
CA ASP A 224 8.69 -10.31 -11.09
C ASP A 224 9.15 -10.37 -12.55
N VAL A 225 8.78 -11.41 -13.32
CA VAL A 225 9.12 -11.53 -14.75
C VAL A 225 8.62 -10.35 -15.60
N TRP A 226 7.50 -9.71 -15.25
CA TRP A 226 7.04 -8.51 -15.95
C TRP A 226 7.87 -7.27 -15.59
N LEU A 227 8.21 -7.08 -14.31
CA LEU A 227 9.05 -5.99 -13.80
C LEU A 227 10.53 -6.15 -14.21
N GLU A 228 11.04 -7.38 -14.24
CA GLU A 228 12.35 -7.73 -14.81
C GLU A 228 12.46 -7.34 -16.29
N GLY A 229 11.33 -7.29 -17.00
CA GLY A 229 11.26 -6.90 -18.40
C GLY A 229 11.08 -5.41 -18.62
N HIS A 230 10.58 -4.63 -17.65
CA HIS A 230 10.11 -3.26 -17.86
C HIS A 230 10.68 -2.25 -16.86
N GLN A 231 11.24 -1.17 -17.39
CA GLN A 231 11.82 -0.06 -16.65
C GLN A 231 10.96 1.19 -16.75
N THR A 232 10.93 2.00 -15.68
CA THR A 232 10.24 3.29 -15.66
C THR A 232 11.23 4.40 -16.00
N ILE A 233 10.92 5.18 -17.03
CA ILE A 233 11.65 6.39 -17.42
C ILE A 233 10.91 7.60 -16.87
N HIS A 234 11.61 8.46 -16.17
CA HIS A 234 11.14 9.78 -15.75
C HIS A 234 11.48 10.79 -16.83
N VAL A 235 10.48 11.29 -17.54
CA VAL A 235 10.64 12.25 -18.64
C VAL A 235 10.37 13.64 -18.10
N ILE A 236 11.36 14.53 -18.16
CA ILE A 236 11.33 15.88 -17.58
C ILE A 236 11.44 16.89 -18.73
N ASN A 237 10.50 17.84 -18.79
CA ASN A 237 10.59 19.01 -19.67
C ASN A 237 10.90 20.27 -18.83
N PRO A 238 12.18 20.67 -18.69
CA PRO A 238 12.56 21.91 -18.01
C PRO A 238 12.28 23.17 -18.84
N CYS A 239 12.07 23.02 -20.15
CA CYS A 239 12.02 24.13 -21.09
C CYS A 239 10.77 25.01 -20.91
N VAL A 240 10.89 26.29 -21.28
CA VAL A 240 9.76 27.24 -21.28
C VAL A 240 8.70 26.91 -22.35
N SER A 241 9.06 26.15 -23.39
CA SER A 241 8.11 25.62 -24.38
C SER A 241 7.66 24.19 -24.05
N SER A 242 6.40 23.87 -24.35
CA SER A 242 5.90 22.50 -24.28
C SER A 242 6.65 21.58 -25.26
N ALA A 243 6.79 20.30 -24.89
CA ALA A 243 7.50 19.27 -25.65
C ALA A 243 6.60 18.07 -25.94
N ASP A 244 6.56 17.61 -27.18
CA ASP A 244 6.05 16.29 -27.55
C ASP A 244 7.25 15.33 -27.64
N VAL A 245 7.30 14.37 -26.72
CA VAL A 245 8.38 13.37 -26.61
C VAL A 245 7.83 12.00 -26.98
N ARG A 246 8.40 11.37 -28.01
CA ARG A 246 8.06 10.03 -28.44
C ARG A 246 9.19 9.06 -28.10
N ILE A 247 8.89 8.03 -27.30
CA ILE A 247 9.84 6.97 -26.92
C ILE A 247 9.30 5.64 -27.45
N GLY A 248 9.81 5.19 -28.60
CA GLY A 248 9.26 4.03 -29.33
C GLY A 248 7.84 4.28 -29.86
N ASP A 249 6.84 3.62 -29.27
CA ASP A 249 5.42 3.68 -29.66
C ASP A 249 4.55 4.61 -28.78
N ALA A 250 5.05 5.09 -27.62
CA ALA A 250 4.33 6.05 -26.79
C ALA A 250 4.74 7.48 -27.14
N THR A 251 3.75 8.36 -27.11
CA THR A 251 3.88 9.81 -27.26
C THR A 251 3.44 10.47 -25.96
N LEU A 252 4.27 11.38 -25.45
CA LEU A 252 4.08 12.10 -24.20
C LEU A 252 4.04 13.60 -24.50
N ALA A 253 2.93 14.25 -24.20
CA ALA A 253 2.84 15.71 -24.23
C ALA A 253 3.26 16.25 -22.86
N LEU A 254 4.34 17.02 -22.80
CA LEU A 254 4.89 17.62 -21.58
C LEU A 254 4.73 19.14 -21.62
N ALA A 255 3.97 19.67 -20.67
CA ALA A 255 3.92 21.12 -20.43
C ALA A 255 5.28 21.65 -19.94
N PRO A 256 5.52 22.98 -19.96
CA PRO A 256 6.71 23.58 -19.37
C PRO A 256 6.86 23.20 -17.89
N GLY A 257 8.08 22.86 -17.47
CA GLY A 257 8.42 22.39 -16.11
C GLY A 257 7.92 20.98 -15.72
N ALA A 258 7.12 20.34 -16.57
CA ALA A 258 6.42 19.10 -16.24
C ALA A 258 7.35 17.88 -16.18
N MET A 259 6.95 16.90 -15.37
CA MET A 259 7.55 15.57 -15.32
C MET A 259 6.47 14.51 -15.48
N VAL A 260 6.71 13.54 -16.37
CA VAL A 260 5.79 12.42 -16.66
C VAL A 260 6.60 11.12 -16.67
N THR A 261 6.03 10.04 -16.12
CA THR A 261 6.65 8.71 -16.14
C THR A 261 6.11 7.86 -17.29
N VAL A 262 6.99 7.12 -17.97
CA VAL A 262 6.60 6.10 -18.97
C VAL A 262 7.31 4.77 -18.70
N THR A 263 6.57 3.67 -18.77
CA THR A 263 7.12 2.32 -18.62
C THR A 263 7.49 1.73 -19.99
N ARG A 264 8.68 1.13 -20.09
CA ARG A 264 9.29 0.66 -21.34
C ARG A 264 10.02 -0.68 -21.12
N PRO A 265 9.98 -1.62 -22.08
CA PRO A 265 10.76 -2.83 -21.95
C PRO A 265 12.27 -2.53 -21.96
N GLU A 266 13.10 -3.37 -21.35
CA GLU A 266 14.57 -3.26 -21.46
C GLU A 266 15.05 -3.37 -22.92
N GLY A 267 16.17 -2.69 -23.22
CA GLY A 267 16.77 -2.62 -24.56
C GLY A 267 17.02 -1.18 -25.05
N ARG A 268 17.36 -1.04 -26.33
CA ARG A 268 17.58 0.26 -27.00
C ARG A 268 16.26 0.84 -27.51
N HIS A 269 16.01 2.11 -27.21
CA HIS A 269 14.84 2.86 -27.65
C HIS A 269 15.27 4.10 -28.42
N HIS A 270 14.59 4.35 -29.53
CA HIS A 270 14.70 5.60 -30.25
C HIS A 270 13.76 6.65 -29.63
N VAL A 271 14.30 7.85 -29.40
CA VAL A 271 13.58 8.99 -28.81
C VAL A 271 13.55 10.14 -29.80
N GLN A 272 12.36 10.65 -30.09
CA GLN A 272 12.15 11.84 -30.91
C GLN A 272 11.53 12.92 -30.03
N VAL A 273 12.05 14.14 -30.08
CA VAL A 273 11.56 15.27 -29.31
C VAL A 273 11.21 16.40 -30.27
N SER A 274 10.00 16.96 -30.12
CA SER A 274 9.54 18.14 -30.85
C SER A 274 9.05 19.21 -29.88
N LEU A 275 9.68 20.38 -29.90
CA LEU A 275 9.28 21.52 -29.09
C LEU A 275 8.31 22.42 -29.87
N GLN A 276 7.37 23.06 -29.16
CA GLN A 276 6.43 24.01 -29.78
C GLN A 276 7.10 25.25 -30.38
N ASN A 277 8.37 25.52 -30.03
CA ASN A 277 9.17 26.58 -30.65
C ASN A 277 9.75 26.21 -32.04
N GLY A 278 9.44 25.00 -32.55
CA GLY A 278 9.90 24.49 -33.84
C GLY A 278 11.23 23.75 -33.80
N HIS A 279 11.91 23.68 -32.65
CA HIS A 279 13.11 22.86 -32.49
C HIS A 279 12.74 21.38 -32.33
N SER A 280 13.45 20.50 -33.04
CA SER A 280 13.28 19.05 -32.92
C SER A 280 14.63 18.35 -32.98
N TYR A 281 14.77 17.26 -32.22
CA TYR A 281 15.97 16.41 -32.24
C TYR A 281 15.61 14.95 -31.98
N GLU A 282 16.55 14.06 -32.31
CA GLU A 282 16.42 12.62 -32.11
C GLU A 282 17.65 12.09 -31.37
N THR A 283 17.46 11.07 -30.53
CA THR A 283 18.53 10.42 -29.78
C THR A 283 18.15 8.98 -29.45
N ASP A 284 19.14 8.13 -29.18
CA ASP A 284 18.91 6.75 -28.78
C ASP A 284 19.30 6.56 -27.31
N ILE A 285 18.41 5.94 -26.53
CA ILE A 285 18.65 5.59 -25.13
C ILE A 285 18.66 4.08 -24.94
N THR A 286 19.35 3.61 -23.91
CA THR A 286 19.46 2.18 -23.60
C THR A 286 19.00 1.93 -22.16
N LEU A 287 17.96 1.12 -22.01
CA LEU A 287 17.40 0.69 -20.73
C LEU A 287 17.96 -0.70 -20.41
N GLU A 288 19.04 -0.75 -19.64
CA GLU A 288 19.69 -2.01 -19.23
C GLU A 288 19.88 -2.05 -17.73
N ASN A 289 19.31 -3.09 -17.09
CA ASN A 289 19.68 -3.48 -15.73
C ASN A 289 20.38 -4.84 -15.77
N SER A 290 21.51 -4.94 -15.08
CA SER A 290 22.12 -6.24 -14.82
C SER A 290 21.26 -7.06 -13.86
N VAL A 291 21.38 -8.39 -13.92
CA VAL A 291 20.63 -9.33 -13.07
C VAL A 291 20.76 -8.99 -11.57
N GLY A 292 21.94 -8.55 -11.13
CA GLY A 292 22.17 -8.14 -9.74
C GLY A 292 21.47 -6.84 -9.33
N GLN A 293 21.15 -5.95 -10.28
CA GLN A 293 20.42 -4.72 -9.99
C GLN A 293 18.92 -5.00 -9.82
N ARG A 294 18.35 -5.85 -10.69
CA ARG A 294 16.94 -6.27 -10.60
C ARG A 294 16.58 -6.85 -9.22
N LEU A 295 17.50 -7.58 -8.60
CA LEU A 295 17.31 -8.23 -7.29
C LEU A 295 17.60 -7.33 -6.06
N GLY A 296 18.01 -6.08 -6.23
CA GLY A 296 18.58 -5.30 -5.12
C GLY A 296 18.29 -3.81 -5.10
N ARG A 297 18.65 -3.07 -6.17
CA ARG A 297 18.65 -1.61 -6.16
C ARG A 297 18.11 -1.06 -7.48
N SER A 298 17.16 -0.13 -7.35
CA SER A 298 16.58 0.62 -8.46
C SER A 298 17.62 1.46 -9.19
N THR A 299 17.74 1.26 -10.51
CA THR A 299 18.32 2.25 -11.41
C THR A 299 17.23 3.26 -11.78
N ALA A 300 17.46 4.53 -11.50
CA ALA A 300 16.62 5.61 -11.99
C ALA A 300 16.99 5.93 -13.44
N PHE A 301 16.06 5.72 -14.38
CA PHE A 301 16.21 6.14 -15.77
C PHE A 301 15.48 7.47 -15.98
N ILE A 302 16.21 8.49 -16.44
CA ILE A 302 15.69 9.86 -16.58
C ILE A 302 16.01 10.35 -17.98
N PHE A 303 14.98 10.82 -18.67
CA PHE A 303 15.11 11.54 -19.93
C PHE A 303 14.82 13.03 -19.67
N ASN A 304 15.85 13.84 -19.81
CA ASN A 304 15.86 15.28 -19.54
C ASN A 304 15.85 16.00 -20.89
N VAL A 305 14.75 16.67 -21.24
CA VAL A 305 14.65 17.34 -22.55
C VAL A 305 15.75 18.40 -22.67
N LEU A 306 16.56 18.26 -23.74
CA LEU A 306 17.78 19.02 -24.03
C LEU A 306 18.84 19.03 -22.92
N GLY A 307 18.78 18.10 -21.95
CA GLY A 307 19.69 18.06 -20.80
C GLY A 307 19.61 19.29 -19.89
N ALA A 308 18.51 20.06 -19.96
CA ALA A 308 18.39 21.39 -19.39
C ALA A 308 17.86 21.43 -17.94
N GLU A 309 17.42 20.31 -17.34
CA GLU A 309 17.19 20.23 -15.89
C GLU A 309 18.51 19.89 -15.18
N PRO A 310 18.94 20.65 -14.16
CA PRO A 310 20.02 20.23 -13.28
C PRO A 310 19.51 19.25 -12.22
N LEU A 311 20.14 18.08 -12.14
CA LEU A 311 19.80 17.03 -11.18
C LEU A 311 20.88 16.93 -10.10
N LEU A 312 20.48 17.01 -8.83
CA LEU A 312 21.37 16.88 -7.68
C LEU A 312 21.34 15.43 -7.17
N TRP A 313 22.48 14.73 -7.25
CA TRP A 313 22.65 13.41 -6.64
C TRP A 313 23.44 13.53 -5.35
N GLU A 314 22.93 12.95 -4.26
CA GLU A 314 23.51 13.07 -2.92
C GLU A 314 23.53 11.75 -2.14
N GLU A 315 24.61 11.52 -1.39
CA GLU A 315 24.69 10.52 -0.32
C GLU A 315 24.18 11.14 0.99
N ILE A 316 23.03 10.67 1.49
CA ILE A 316 22.50 11.04 2.81
C ILE A 316 23.08 10.08 3.84
N VAL A 317 23.64 10.60 4.93
CA VAL A 317 24.26 9.77 5.98
C VAL A 317 23.53 9.95 7.31
N TYR A 318 22.74 8.94 7.66
CA TYR A 318 22.12 8.81 8.97
C TYR A 318 23.14 8.20 9.94
N VAL A 319 23.23 8.74 11.15
CA VAL A 319 24.18 8.32 12.19
C VAL A 319 23.42 8.17 13.51
N ASP A 320 23.72 7.15 14.30
CA ASP A 320 23.21 7.02 15.67
C ASP A 320 23.70 8.24 16.50
N GLU A 321 22.77 9.04 17.04
CA GLU A 321 23.06 10.24 17.85
C GLU A 321 24.08 9.96 18.98
N ARG A 322 24.04 8.75 19.54
CA ARG A 322 24.92 8.29 20.63
C ARG A 322 26.36 8.16 20.18
N VAL A 323 26.60 8.04 18.87
CA VAL A 323 27.91 7.88 18.25
C VAL A 323 28.41 9.24 17.79
N HIS A 324 28.94 10.03 18.74
CA HIS A 324 29.68 11.27 18.47
C HIS A 324 31.01 10.99 17.72
N ARG A 325 30.92 10.63 16.44
CA ARG A 325 32.04 10.52 15.50
C ARG A 325 32.13 11.79 14.64
N LYS A 326 33.25 11.95 13.95
CA LYS A 326 33.32 12.91 12.84
C LYS A 326 32.29 12.47 11.79
N ASN A 327 31.25 13.28 11.60
CA ASN A 327 30.26 13.05 10.55
C ASN A 327 31.00 12.85 9.22
N PRO A 328 30.77 11.74 8.50
CA PRO A 328 31.32 11.58 7.15
C PRO A 328 30.78 12.72 6.29
N ARG A 329 31.64 13.35 5.48
CA ARG A 329 31.18 14.37 4.55
C ARG A 329 30.29 13.67 3.50
N PRO A 330 29.01 14.05 3.37
CA PRO A 330 28.17 13.52 2.31
C PRO A 330 28.79 13.86 0.96
N ARG A 331 28.60 12.98 -0.03
CA ARG A 331 29.00 13.25 -1.41
C ARG A 331 27.83 13.83 -2.16
N ALA A 332 28.04 14.97 -2.81
CA ALA A 332 27.12 15.56 -3.76
C ALA A 332 27.77 15.61 -5.15
N ARG A 333 26.96 15.54 -6.20
CA ARG A 333 27.34 15.86 -7.57
C ARG A 333 26.13 16.40 -8.32
N ILE A 334 26.35 17.38 -9.19
CA ILE A 334 25.33 17.91 -10.08
C ILE A 334 25.48 17.22 -11.44
N LEU A 335 24.36 16.76 -11.99
CA LEU A 335 24.26 16.10 -13.28
C LEU A 335 23.44 17.02 -14.18
N MET A 336 24.03 17.51 -15.26
CA MET A 336 23.42 18.48 -16.18
C MET A 336 24.01 18.34 -17.58
N GLY A 337 23.32 18.88 -18.60
CA GLY A 337 23.82 18.93 -19.97
C GLY A 337 23.86 17.58 -20.68
N VAL A 338 23.03 16.63 -20.25
CA VAL A 338 22.91 15.30 -20.85
C VAL A 338 21.43 14.91 -20.92
N ASP A 339 20.96 14.49 -22.10
CA ASP A 339 19.56 14.16 -22.33
C ASP A 339 19.08 12.91 -21.58
N PHE A 340 19.98 12.00 -21.24
CA PHE A 340 19.63 10.71 -20.64
C PHE A 340 20.60 10.29 -19.53
N HIS A 341 20.04 9.95 -18.38
CA HIS A 341 20.78 9.44 -17.23
C HIS A 341 20.23 8.07 -16.79
N ALA A 342 21.13 7.11 -16.59
CA ALA A 342 20.87 5.84 -15.93
C ALA A 342 21.62 5.81 -14.59
N ILE A 343 20.96 6.29 -13.53
CA ILE A 343 21.57 6.52 -12.22
C ILE A 343 21.27 5.33 -11.32
N ARG A 344 22.31 4.54 -11.07
CA ARG A 344 22.24 3.36 -10.22
C ARG A 344 22.14 3.77 -8.76
N ASP A 345 21.54 2.89 -7.96
CA ASP A 345 21.48 3.01 -6.52
C ASP A 345 20.86 4.36 -6.11
N VAL A 346 19.61 4.61 -6.50
CA VAL A 346 18.80 5.74 -6.03
C VAL A 346 17.62 5.19 -5.25
N GLU A 347 17.52 5.57 -3.98
CA GLU A 347 16.46 5.12 -3.06
C GLU A 347 15.35 6.18 -2.95
N TYR A 348 15.71 7.47 -2.94
CA TYR A 348 14.78 8.60 -2.94
C TYR A 348 14.86 9.34 -4.28
N LEU A 349 13.87 9.15 -5.15
CA LEU A 349 13.84 9.72 -6.49
C LEU A 349 12.75 10.81 -6.58
N PHE A 350 13.18 12.07 -6.54
CA PHE A 350 12.30 13.24 -6.52
C PHE A 350 11.30 13.27 -5.34
N THR A 351 11.67 12.60 -4.25
CA THR A 351 10.93 12.52 -3.00
C THR A 351 11.86 12.92 -1.86
N GLU A 352 11.35 13.72 -0.91
CA GLU A 352 12.10 14.05 0.28
C GLU A 352 12.39 12.77 1.11
N PRO A 353 13.63 12.59 1.59
CA PRO A 353 13.97 11.49 2.49
C PRO A 353 13.33 11.71 3.87
N PRO A 354 13.08 10.64 4.65
CA PRO A 354 12.63 10.80 6.04
C PRO A 354 13.76 11.41 6.90
N ASP A 355 13.42 12.24 7.89
CA ASP A 355 14.41 12.80 8.83
C ASP A 355 15.15 11.72 9.65
N GLU A 356 14.47 10.59 9.92
CA GLU A 356 14.95 9.49 10.74
C GLU A 356 14.84 8.14 10.01
N VAL A 357 15.78 7.23 10.26
CA VAL A 357 15.72 5.83 9.79
C VAL A 357 16.13 4.85 10.89
N GLU A 358 15.47 3.71 10.97
CA GLU A 358 15.89 2.63 11.88
C GLU A 358 17.21 1.98 11.41
N LEU A 359 18.20 1.96 12.30
CA LEU A 359 19.48 1.29 12.06
C LEU A 359 19.41 -0.18 12.48
N HIS A 360 19.21 -1.06 11.50
CA HIS A 360 19.12 -2.51 11.75
C HIS A 360 20.49 -3.15 12.05
N GLY A 361 20.47 -4.25 12.83
CA GLY A 361 21.64 -5.11 13.05
C GLY A 361 22.77 -4.50 13.90
N GLY A 362 22.51 -3.41 14.64
CA GLY A 362 23.54 -2.70 15.39
C GLY A 362 24.47 -1.84 14.51
N ALA A 363 24.04 -1.52 13.28
CA ALA A 363 24.71 -0.52 12.46
C ALA A 363 24.73 0.83 13.18
N GLN A 364 25.87 1.53 13.13
CA GLN A 364 26.04 2.88 13.71
C GLN A 364 25.72 4.00 12.70
N GLN A 365 25.56 3.64 11.43
CA GLN A 365 25.24 4.55 10.35
C GLN A 365 24.48 3.81 9.24
N ALA A 366 23.63 4.54 8.52
CA ALA A 366 23.06 4.11 7.24
C ALA A 366 23.39 5.19 6.20
N ILE A 367 23.95 4.76 5.07
CA ILE A 367 24.07 5.62 3.90
C ILE A 367 22.86 5.32 3.01
N ARG A 368 22.22 6.39 2.55
CA ARG A 368 21.16 6.37 1.56
C ARG A 368 21.50 7.28 0.40
N THR A 369 20.75 7.17 -0.69
CA THR A 369 20.97 7.97 -1.90
C THR A 369 19.71 8.65 -2.37
N MET A 370 19.84 9.94 -2.66
CA MET A 370 18.77 10.77 -3.20
C MET A 370 19.14 11.32 -4.57
N LEU A 371 18.12 11.52 -5.39
CA LEU A 371 18.20 12.35 -6.58
C LEU A 371 17.07 13.39 -6.57
N SER A 372 17.47 14.65 -6.56
CA SER A 372 16.57 15.82 -6.52
C SER A 372 16.67 16.62 -7.81
N ARG A 373 15.61 17.37 -8.11
CA ARG A 373 15.59 18.40 -9.17
C ARG A 373 16.02 19.72 -8.56
N ILE A 374 16.92 20.46 -9.22
CA ILE A 374 17.23 21.85 -8.85
C ILE A 374 16.36 22.75 -9.71
N GLN A 375 15.39 23.44 -9.10
CA GLN A 375 14.40 24.31 -9.79
C GLN A 375 14.77 25.79 -9.64
N GLU A 376 16.06 26.10 -9.75
CA GLU A 376 16.62 27.45 -9.64
C GLU A 376 16.95 28.03 -11.02
N ASP A 377 17.30 29.31 -11.10
CA ASP A 377 17.68 29.93 -12.36
C ASP A 377 18.93 29.26 -12.98
N PRO A 378 18.96 29.00 -14.30
CA PRO A 378 20.11 28.38 -14.95
C PRO A 378 21.43 29.15 -14.78
N ILE A 379 21.41 30.46 -14.58
CA ILE A 379 22.62 31.25 -14.31
C ILE A 379 23.10 30.99 -12.88
N ASP A 380 22.20 31.09 -11.89
CA ASP A 380 22.50 30.86 -10.48
C ASP A 380 23.03 29.43 -10.23
N VAL A 381 22.45 28.42 -10.89
CA VAL A 381 22.94 27.03 -10.83
C VAL A 381 24.38 26.92 -11.34
N ILE A 382 24.72 27.62 -12.44
CA ILE A 382 26.08 27.59 -12.99
C ILE A 382 27.05 28.34 -12.09
N ASP A 383 26.68 29.50 -11.54
CA ASP A 383 27.51 30.26 -10.61
C ASP A 383 27.82 29.46 -9.34
N VAL A 384 26.79 28.96 -8.64
CA VAL A 384 26.97 28.15 -7.41
C VAL A 384 27.78 26.88 -7.69
N ALA A 385 27.52 26.18 -8.79
CA ALA A 385 28.23 24.95 -9.11
C ALA A 385 29.70 25.19 -9.53
N THR A 386 30.00 26.33 -10.15
CA THR A 386 31.38 26.76 -10.43
C THR A 386 32.11 27.19 -9.16
N GLU A 387 31.50 28.01 -8.29
CA GLU A 387 32.10 28.44 -7.01
C GLU A 387 32.44 27.26 -6.09
N GLN A 388 31.57 26.25 -6.04
CA GLN A 388 31.79 25.04 -5.24
C GLN A 388 32.74 24.02 -5.91
N GLY A 389 33.20 24.28 -7.13
CA GLY A 389 34.06 23.36 -7.89
C GLY A 389 33.38 22.05 -8.28
N LEU A 390 32.04 22.03 -8.33
CA LEU A 390 31.23 20.86 -8.66
C LEU A 390 31.04 20.67 -10.17
N LEU A 391 31.29 21.72 -10.98
CA LEU A 391 30.99 21.73 -12.40
C LEU A 391 32.23 21.88 -13.29
N ASN A 392 32.32 21.03 -14.31
CA ASN A 392 33.26 21.21 -15.41
C ASN A 392 32.64 22.14 -16.47
N PRO A 393 33.36 23.14 -17.01
CA PRO A 393 32.86 24.00 -18.11
C PRO A 393 32.31 23.22 -19.31
N ASN A 394 32.84 22.03 -19.59
CA ASN A 394 32.35 21.14 -20.66
C ASN A 394 30.92 20.60 -20.43
N GLN A 395 30.45 20.57 -19.18
CA GLN A 395 29.08 20.18 -18.78
C GLN A 395 28.14 21.40 -18.70
N ALA A 396 28.68 22.57 -18.37
CA ALA A 396 27.96 23.84 -18.38
C ALA A 396 27.48 24.23 -19.79
N LEU A 397 28.30 24.02 -20.82
CA LEU A 397 27.94 24.41 -22.20
C LEU A 397 26.69 23.68 -22.74
N PRO A 398 26.59 22.33 -22.75
CA PRO A 398 25.36 21.66 -23.21
C PRO A 398 24.11 22.07 -22.40
N TYR A 399 24.26 22.31 -21.09
CA TYR A 399 23.15 22.75 -20.24
C TYR A 399 22.60 24.12 -20.66
N LEU A 400 23.48 25.11 -20.85
CA LEU A 400 23.10 26.44 -21.33
C LEU A 400 22.57 26.41 -22.77
N GLU A 401 23.18 25.59 -23.64
CA GLU A 401 22.69 25.32 -25.01
C GLU A 401 21.26 24.77 -24.99
N GLY A 402 20.95 23.88 -24.04
CA GLY A 402 19.63 23.30 -23.86
C GLY A 402 18.56 24.31 -23.44
N HIS A 403 18.87 25.24 -22.53
CA HIS A 403 17.94 26.33 -22.18
C HIS A 403 17.67 27.28 -23.36
N ILE A 404 18.72 27.66 -24.10
CA ILE A 404 18.61 28.53 -25.28
C ILE A 404 17.77 27.87 -26.39
N LEU A 405 17.98 26.58 -26.65
CA LEU A 405 17.17 25.80 -27.61
C LEU A 405 15.76 25.50 -27.08
N GLY A 406 15.59 25.39 -25.76
CA GLY A 406 14.32 25.26 -25.05
C GLY A 406 13.44 26.52 -25.09
N GLY A 407 13.96 27.63 -25.62
CA GLY A 407 13.23 28.87 -25.83
C GLY A 407 13.50 29.96 -24.79
N ASP A 408 14.41 29.77 -23.84
CA ASP A 408 14.87 30.88 -23.00
C ASP A 408 15.75 31.80 -23.85
N ARG A 409 15.25 33.02 -24.10
CA ARG A 409 15.91 34.05 -24.93
C ARG A 409 16.41 35.23 -24.11
N ARG A 410 16.60 35.06 -22.80
CA ARG A 410 17.17 36.10 -21.93
C ARG A 410 18.62 36.45 -22.32
N PRO A 411 18.98 37.74 -22.47
CA PRO A 411 20.32 38.14 -22.88
C PRO A 411 21.40 37.78 -21.84
N GLU A 412 21.02 37.66 -20.57
CA GLU A 412 21.90 37.21 -19.48
C GLU A 412 22.38 35.78 -19.71
N LEU A 413 21.50 34.90 -20.23
CA LEU A 413 21.83 33.49 -20.51
C LEU A 413 22.82 33.37 -21.67
N ALA A 414 22.64 34.16 -22.73
CA ALA A 414 23.58 34.23 -23.86
C ALA A 414 24.93 34.83 -23.42
N THR A 415 24.91 35.84 -22.55
CA THR A 415 26.12 36.43 -21.96
C THR A 415 26.88 35.41 -21.11
N ARG A 416 26.17 34.63 -20.27
CA ARG A 416 26.78 33.57 -19.46
C ARG A 416 27.35 32.45 -20.33
N TYR A 417 26.63 32.04 -21.38
CA TYR A 417 27.13 31.06 -22.34
C TYR A 417 28.47 31.49 -22.96
N LEU A 418 28.55 32.73 -23.46
CA LEU A 418 29.79 33.28 -24.03
C LEU A 418 30.94 33.36 -23.02
N ALA A 419 30.68 33.68 -21.75
CA ALA A 419 31.69 33.65 -20.70
C ALA A 419 32.25 32.24 -20.47
N VAL A 420 31.36 31.25 -20.30
CA VAL A 420 31.75 29.83 -20.14
C VAL A 420 32.52 29.30 -21.37
N CYS A 421 32.16 29.76 -22.58
CA CYS A 421 32.90 29.44 -23.80
C CYS A 421 34.36 29.92 -23.79
N GLY A 422 34.59 31.15 -23.32
CA GLY A 422 35.93 31.73 -23.20
C GLY A 422 36.78 31.01 -22.16
N ASP A 423 36.21 30.72 -20.99
CA ASP A 423 36.88 29.97 -19.92
C ASP A 423 37.23 28.53 -20.37
N ALA A 424 36.32 27.88 -21.09
CA ALA A 424 36.53 26.55 -21.67
C ALA A 424 37.43 26.54 -22.92
N ARG A 425 37.73 27.72 -23.50
CA ARG A 425 38.42 27.90 -24.80
C ARG A 425 37.73 27.16 -25.95
N GLN A 426 36.40 27.24 -26.02
CA GLN A 426 35.57 26.54 -27.02
C GLN A 426 34.90 27.48 -28.04
N ASP A 427 35.56 28.60 -28.38
CA ASP A 427 35.02 29.66 -29.26
C ASP A 427 34.39 29.11 -30.56
N ALA A 428 35.05 28.14 -31.20
CA ALA A 428 34.58 27.51 -32.44
C ALA A 428 33.25 26.72 -32.27
N ARG A 429 33.08 26.02 -31.14
CA ARG A 429 31.81 25.35 -30.79
C ARG A 429 30.72 26.40 -30.62
N CYS A 430 31.02 27.45 -29.88
CA CYS A 430 30.02 28.43 -29.48
C CYS A 430 29.55 29.30 -30.64
N GLN A 431 30.46 29.66 -31.57
CA GLN A 431 30.06 30.30 -32.83
C GLN A 431 29.17 29.39 -33.68
N ALA A 432 29.50 28.10 -33.80
CA ALA A 432 28.68 27.14 -34.54
C ALA A 432 27.30 26.93 -33.90
N PHE A 433 27.23 26.90 -32.56
CA PHE A 433 25.97 26.81 -31.83
C PHE A 433 25.09 28.04 -32.04
N LEU A 434 25.62 29.25 -31.84
CA LEU A 434 24.85 30.50 -31.98
C LEU A 434 24.30 30.67 -33.40
N GLN A 435 25.11 30.37 -34.42
CA GLN A 435 24.68 30.34 -35.82
C GLN A 435 23.53 29.32 -36.03
N LYS A 436 23.64 28.10 -35.49
CA LYS A 436 22.60 27.07 -35.56
C LYS A 436 21.33 27.48 -34.81
N ALA A 437 21.45 28.18 -33.68
CA ALA A 437 20.35 28.64 -32.84
C ALA A 437 19.61 29.89 -33.39
N GLY A 438 20.06 30.42 -34.54
CA GLY A 438 19.52 31.64 -35.15
C GLY A 438 19.88 32.92 -34.39
N LEU A 439 20.88 32.86 -33.50
CA LEU A 439 21.35 34.00 -32.72
C LEU A 439 22.50 34.68 -33.47
N THR A 440 22.18 35.79 -34.14
CA THR A 440 23.19 36.69 -34.72
C THR A 440 24.02 37.34 -33.62
N GLN A 441 25.30 37.64 -33.89
CA GLN A 441 26.23 38.24 -32.92
C GLN A 441 25.98 39.73 -32.63
N GLU A 442 24.88 40.31 -33.10
CA GLU A 442 24.49 41.67 -32.75
C GLU A 442 23.78 41.64 -31.37
N PRO A 443 24.30 42.39 -30.36
CA PRO A 443 23.80 42.37 -28.98
C PRO A 443 22.49 43.14 -28.78
#